data_AF-A0A7W7ZJZ1-F1
#
_entry.id   AF-A0A7W7ZJZ1-F1
#
_cell.length_a   1.000
_cell.length_b   1.000
_cell.length_c   1.000
_cell.angle_alpha   90.00
_cell.angle_beta   90.00
_cell.angle_gamma   90.00
#
_symmetry.space_group_name_H-M   'P 1'
#
loop_
_entity.id
_entity.type
_entity.pdbx_description
1 polymer ?
#
loop_
_entity_poly.entity_id
_entity_poly.type
_entity_poly.pdbx_seq_one_letter_code
_entity_poly.pdbx_strand_id
1 'polypeptide(L)'
;MYRTVPRSEIFDALEHLRALHRQSRPSNERERHAAERRELLTKNLLSNLHRTQDHPTLRMLLEIADALSLTIEGAHRLFGYDLAEIREYDRQLNGRRTRIVESYTFERDRLSDVPLDLAPPESFASDGTLRDLVRTWQRDVPARSLRGTTWRRPGVFYVHVGTEDSLGSSLPPGSIALVEPIEEDEMRQPHPRSIYLLQFRNGYRCSGCMVIRSKLYLLTPERTYAGPQEFAYPGSVRIAGRIRMFATRLPLPEYSTISLAQYQGSGELVLPWEHQTRDRLLATKYRRFQRSHDEEQSIRQFLETELKSRFSERTLRRYRSPGRSEPHVDVLLTLSLMHSVRYTDALQSGGYTIRDTGRFSLDSLLTTKNYADLLVPRQIASTPMPREVWETRRQEFAEWPSLLAVRFPQLRIWDDRVIRLAQEKAIEGLSPAIKPGTWMLLEPLSSVPDTRVDARKRGWSQPIYVLRRGVEIICGRLVREGNRFVLLANPNDVGSKIVLDADDLRDVSRVSGVAVPV
;
A
#
# COMPACT_ATOMS: atom_id res chain seq x y z
N MET A 1 -11.63 -12.68 5.23
CA MET A 1 -11.72 -11.42 6.01
C MET A 1 -12.42 -11.60 7.35
N TYR A 2 -13.57 -12.29 7.43
CA TYR A 2 -14.21 -12.62 8.71
C TYR A 2 -14.14 -14.13 9.00
N ARG A 3 -13.58 -14.49 10.15
CA ARG A 3 -13.62 -15.85 10.70
C ARG A 3 -14.62 -15.88 11.84
N THR A 4 -15.55 -16.82 11.82
CA THR A 4 -16.42 -17.04 12.97
C THR A 4 -15.57 -17.48 14.15
N VAL A 5 -15.54 -16.68 15.21
CA VAL A 5 -14.85 -17.00 16.46
C VAL A 5 -15.88 -17.56 17.44
N PRO A 6 -15.71 -18.79 17.94
CA PRO A 6 -16.57 -19.34 18.97
C PRO A 6 -16.66 -18.41 20.17
N ARG A 7 -17.86 -18.24 20.74
CA ARG A 7 -18.06 -17.38 21.91
C ARG A 7 -17.19 -17.78 23.10
N SER A 8 -16.90 -19.07 23.25
CA SER A 8 -15.95 -19.57 24.25
C SER A 8 -14.53 -19.01 24.04
N GLU A 9 -14.04 -18.96 22.80
CA GLU A 9 -12.72 -18.39 22.48
C GLU A 9 -12.67 -16.89 22.81
N ILE A 10 -13.74 -16.14 22.52
CA ILE A 10 -13.83 -14.71 22.90
C ILE A 10 -13.86 -14.56 24.42
N PHE A 11 -14.63 -15.41 25.11
CA PHE A 11 -14.74 -15.42 26.57
C PHE A 11 -13.38 -15.70 27.22
N ASP A 12 -12.70 -16.76 26.79
CA ASP A 12 -11.39 -17.16 27.30
C ASP A 12 -10.34 -16.08 27.06
N ALA A 13 -10.35 -15.46 25.88
CA ALA A 13 -9.50 -14.31 25.57
C ALA A 13 -9.77 -13.14 26.52
N LEU A 14 -11.04 -12.77 26.74
CA LEU A 14 -11.39 -11.66 27.64
C LEU A 14 -11.05 -11.95 29.11
N GLU A 15 -11.25 -13.17 29.59
CA GLU A 15 -10.84 -13.58 30.95
C GLU A 15 -9.32 -13.54 31.10
N HIS A 16 -8.56 -14.02 30.12
CA HIS A 16 -7.10 -13.92 30.12
C HIS A 16 -6.63 -12.46 30.14
N LEU A 17 -7.16 -11.61 29.26
CA LEU A 17 -6.83 -10.19 29.21
C LEU A 17 -7.16 -9.48 30.53
N ARG A 18 -8.30 -9.82 31.15
CA ARG A 18 -8.70 -9.31 32.45
C ARG A 18 -7.73 -9.73 33.55
N ALA A 19 -7.36 -11.01 33.60
CA ALA A 19 -6.41 -11.53 34.57
C ALA A 19 -5.04 -10.86 34.41
N LEU A 20 -4.57 -10.68 33.17
CA LEU A 20 -3.32 -10.02 32.85
C LEU A 20 -3.30 -8.55 33.34
N HIS A 21 -4.35 -7.78 33.04
CA HIS A 21 -4.43 -6.38 33.47
C HIS A 21 -4.56 -6.21 34.99
N ARG A 22 -5.12 -7.18 35.72
CA ARG A 22 -5.19 -7.16 37.20
C ARG A 22 -3.82 -7.29 37.87
N GLN A 23 -2.82 -7.80 37.17
CA GLN A 23 -1.45 -7.85 37.69
C GLN A 23 -0.80 -6.46 37.74
N SER A 24 -1.27 -5.52 36.92
CA SER A 24 -0.79 -4.14 36.90
C SER A 24 -1.33 -3.37 38.11
N ARG A 25 -0.44 -2.95 39.02
CA ARG A 25 -0.82 -2.09 40.16
C ARG A 25 -0.90 -0.64 39.70
N PRO A 26 -2.07 0.04 39.84
CA PRO A 26 -2.18 1.43 39.45
C PRO A 26 -1.27 2.30 40.34
N SER A 27 -0.44 3.12 39.71
CA SER A 27 0.53 4.00 40.37
C SER A 27 -0.06 5.36 40.76
N ASN A 28 -1.17 5.75 40.14
CA ASN A 28 -1.84 7.03 40.35
C ASN A 28 -3.38 6.90 40.22
N GLU A 29 -4.10 7.95 40.60
CA GLU A 29 -5.58 7.99 40.59
C GLU A 29 -6.15 7.80 39.18
N ARG A 30 -5.51 8.39 38.16
CA ARG A 30 -5.91 8.23 36.76
C ARG A 30 -5.83 6.77 36.30
N GLU A 31 -4.78 6.06 36.69
CA GLU A 31 -4.62 4.63 36.41
C GLU A 31 -5.60 3.77 37.20
N ARG A 32 -5.94 4.16 38.42
CA ARG A 32 -6.97 3.49 39.22
C ARG A 32 -8.34 3.58 38.54
N HIS A 33 -8.75 4.77 38.11
CA HIS A 33 -9.99 4.95 37.34
C HIS A 33 -9.97 4.20 36.00
N ALA A 34 -8.82 4.17 35.32
CA ALA A 34 -8.67 3.36 34.11
C ALA A 34 -8.82 1.86 34.42
N ALA A 35 -8.27 1.36 35.53
CA ALA A 35 -8.43 -0.02 35.98
C ALA A 35 -9.89 -0.36 36.32
N GLU A 36 -10.60 0.52 37.04
CA GLU A 36 -12.03 0.35 37.35
C GLU A 36 -12.89 0.33 36.08
N ARG A 37 -12.66 1.29 35.16
CA ARG A 37 -13.36 1.35 33.87
C ARG A 37 -13.14 0.06 33.06
N ARG A 38 -11.90 -0.45 33.01
CA ARG A 38 -11.57 -1.71 32.35
C ARG A 38 -12.30 -2.89 32.98
N GLU A 39 -12.26 -3.03 34.29
CA GLU A 39 -12.91 -4.12 35.02
C GLU A 39 -14.43 -4.11 34.81
N LEU A 40 -15.07 -2.93 34.87
CA LEU A 40 -16.50 -2.79 34.62
C LEU A 40 -16.86 -3.14 33.18
N LEU A 41 -16.09 -2.62 32.21
CA LEU A 41 -16.30 -2.89 30.79
C LEU A 41 -16.17 -4.39 30.50
N THR A 42 -15.10 -5.04 30.98
CA THR A 42 -14.90 -6.47 30.73
C THR A 42 -15.96 -7.32 31.40
N LYS A 43 -16.37 -7.01 32.63
CA LYS A 43 -17.51 -7.68 33.30
C LYS A 43 -18.79 -7.58 32.48
N ASN A 44 -19.13 -6.36 32.03
CA ASN A 44 -20.33 -6.12 31.23
C ASN A 44 -20.26 -6.84 29.87
N LEU A 45 -19.08 -6.93 29.25
CA LEU A 45 -18.90 -7.67 28.01
C LEU A 45 -19.06 -9.17 28.23
N LEU A 46 -18.43 -9.74 29.25
CA LEU A 46 -18.55 -11.16 29.58
C LEU A 46 -20.01 -11.53 29.89
N SER A 47 -20.72 -10.72 30.68
CA SER A 47 -22.13 -10.98 31.03
C SER A 47 -23.07 -10.84 29.82
N ASN A 48 -22.76 -9.94 28.90
CA ASN A 48 -23.60 -9.69 27.72
C ASN A 48 -23.13 -10.42 26.47
N LEU A 49 -22.02 -11.17 26.50
CA LEU A 49 -21.44 -11.82 25.32
C LEU A 49 -22.47 -12.67 24.58
N HIS A 50 -23.34 -13.35 25.33
CA HIS A 50 -24.41 -14.22 24.81
C HIS A 50 -25.55 -13.44 24.14
N ARG A 51 -25.73 -12.16 24.50
CA ARG A 51 -26.73 -11.23 23.95
C ARG A 51 -26.18 -10.38 22.81
N THR A 52 -24.87 -10.16 22.76
CA THR A 52 -24.23 -9.49 21.64
C THR A 52 -24.50 -10.32 20.38
N GLN A 53 -25.08 -9.68 19.36
CA GLN A 53 -25.17 -10.28 18.04
C GLN A 53 -23.77 -10.62 17.53
N ASP A 54 -23.70 -11.48 16.52
CA ASP A 54 -22.44 -12.02 16.00
C ASP A 54 -21.47 -10.93 15.47
N HIS A 55 -21.92 -9.68 15.30
CA HIS A 55 -21.12 -8.55 14.81
C HIS A 55 -21.17 -7.32 15.75
N PRO A 56 -20.03 -6.88 16.33
CA PRO A 56 -19.97 -5.75 17.24
C PRO A 56 -20.22 -4.41 16.53
N THR A 57 -20.71 -3.43 17.29
CA THR A 57 -20.71 -2.03 16.83
C THR A 57 -19.28 -1.48 16.82
N LEU A 58 -19.00 -0.53 15.92
CA LEU A 58 -17.67 0.10 15.88
C LEU A 58 -17.28 0.73 17.22
N ARG A 59 -18.24 1.43 17.86
CA ARG A 59 -18.02 2.07 19.16
C ARG A 59 -17.59 1.07 20.23
N MET A 60 -18.29 -0.05 20.34
CA MET A 60 -17.96 -1.12 21.29
C MET A 60 -16.53 -1.64 21.06
N LEU A 61 -16.16 -1.87 19.79
CA LEU A 61 -14.82 -2.34 19.44
C LEU A 61 -13.75 -1.32 19.86
N LEU A 62 -13.97 -0.03 19.58
CA LEU A 62 -13.01 1.02 19.94
C LEU A 62 -12.90 1.23 21.45
N GLU A 63 -14.02 1.08 22.19
CA GLU A 63 -14.01 1.07 23.65
C GLU A 63 -13.21 -0.11 24.21
N ILE A 64 -13.33 -1.30 23.60
CA ILE A 64 -12.50 -2.49 23.93
C ILE A 64 -11.03 -2.24 23.61
N ALA A 65 -10.73 -1.68 22.44
CA ALA A 65 -9.36 -1.37 22.03
C ALA A 65 -8.67 -0.45 23.04
N ASP A 66 -9.38 0.61 23.46
CA ASP A 66 -8.91 1.57 24.45
C ASP A 66 -8.73 0.93 25.83
N ALA A 67 -9.79 0.27 26.33
CA ALA A 67 -9.79 -0.33 27.66
C ALA A 67 -8.73 -1.42 27.77
N LEU A 68 -8.66 -2.38 26.84
CA LEU A 68 -7.75 -3.51 26.96
C LEU A 68 -6.35 -3.24 26.40
N SER A 69 -6.06 -1.99 26.01
CA SER A 69 -4.78 -1.61 25.39
C SER A 69 -4.46 -2.43 24.13
N LEU A 70 -5.49 -2.85 23.40
CA LEU A 70 -5.39 -3.60 22.16
C LEU A 70 -5.19 -2.66 20.98
N THR A 71 -4.33 -3.02 20.03
CA THR A 71 -4.32 -2.35 18.71
C THR A 71 -5.72 -2.41 18.09
N ILE A 72 -6.02 -1.49 17.17
CA ILE A 72 -7.30 -1.54 16.45
C ILE A 72 -7.48 -2.89 15.76
N GLU A 73 -6.42 -3.42 15.14
CA GLU A 73 -6.43 -4.77 14.59
C GLU A 73 -6.72 -5.84 15.65
N GLY A 74 -6.07 -5.80 16.80
CA GLY A 74 -6.28 -6.77 17.87
C GLY A 74 -7.72 -6.80 18.37
N ALA A 75 -8.35 -5.63 18.51
CA ALA A 75 -9.76 -5.54 18.86
C ALA A 75 -10.70 -6.06 17.76
N HIS A 76 -10.34 -5.92 16.48
CA HIS A 76 -11.05 -6.53 15.35
C HIS A 76 -10.91 -8.05 15.32
N ARG A 77 -9.68 -8.55 15.49
CA ARG A 77 -9.38 -9.99 15.52
C ARG A 77 -10.06 -10.71 16.68
N LEU A 78 -10.26 -10.05 17.82
CA LEU A 78 -11.03 -10.60 18.95
C LEU A 78 -12.45 -11.01 18.54
N PHE A 79 -13.04 -10.31 17.57
CA PHE A 79 -14.35 -10.62 17.01
C PHE A 79 -14.26 -11.25 15.62
N GLY A 80 -13.10 -11.77 15.22
CA GLY A 80 -12.95 -12.52 13.97
C GLY A 80 -12.67 -11.72 12.71
N TYR A 81 -12.50 -10.40 12.78
CA TYR A 81 -12.14 -9.59 11.62
C TYR A 81 -10.63 -9.49 11.45
N ASP A 82 -10.12 -9.91 10.30
CA ASP A 82 -8.71 -9.72 9.94
C ASP A 82 -8.54 -8.50 9.03
N LEU A 83 -8.09 -7.39 9.62
CA LEU A 83 -7.87 -6.14 8.90
C LEU A 83 -6.66 -6.20 7.95
N ALA A 84 -5.74 -7.16 8.14
CA ALA A 84 -4.58 -7.34 7.27
C ALA A 84 -5.00 -7.66 5.82
N GLU A 85 -6.14 -8.34 5.65
CA GLU A 85 -6.65 -8.74 4.34
C GLU A 85 -7.35 -7.61 3.59
N ILE A 86 -7.71 -6.49 4.22
CA ILE A 86 -8.46 -5.39 3.57
C ILE A 86 -7.83 -4.96 2.25
N ARG A 87 -6.50 -4.90 2.18
CA ARG A 87 -5.79 -4.50 0.97
C ARG A 87 -5.98 -5.49 -0.18
N GLU A 88 -6.04 -6.78 0.12
CA GLU A 88 -6.22 -7.81 -0.90
C GLU A 88 -7.65 -7.80 -1.45
N TYR A 89 -8.63 -7.65 -0.57
CA TYR A 89 -10.04 -7.50 -0.96
C TYR A 89 -10.26 -6.21 -1.76
N ASP A 90 -9.71 -5.09 -1.30
CA ASP A 90 -9.75 -3.82 -2.02
C ASP A 90 -9.07 -3.94 -3.39
N ARG A 91 -7.94 -4.64 -3.49
CA ARG A 91 -7.27 -4.90 -4.78
C ARG A 91 -8.13 -5.75 -5.72
N GLN A 92 -8.77 -6.79 -5.21
CA GLN A 92 -9.64 -7.67 -5.99
C GLN A 92 -10.89 -6.94 -6.51
N LEU A 93 -11.55 -6.18 -5.64
CA LEU A 93 -12.83 -5.53 -5.95
C LEU A 93 -12.65 -4.21 -6.71
N ASN A 94 -11.55 -3.50 -6.46
CA ASN A 94 -11.35 -2.12 -6.90
C ASN A 94 -10.09 -1.93 -7.76
N GLY A 95 -9.41 -3.02 -8.16
CA GLY A 95 -8.16 -2.98 -8.92
C GLY A 95 -8.27 -2.32 -10.30
N ARG A 96 -9.48 -2.22 -10.85
CA ARG A 96 -9.75 -1.57 -12.13
C ARG A 96 -9.56 -0.06 -12.10
N ARG A 97 -9.70 0.57 -10.94
CA ARG A 97 -9.71 2.02 -10.79
C ARG A 97 -8.58 2.52 -9.90
N THR A 98 -8.05 3.67 -10.27
CA THR A 98 -7.00 4.39 -9.59
C THR A 98 -7.57 4.97 -8.31
N ARG A 99 -6.97 4.61 -7.18
CA ARG A 99 -7.47 4.97 -5.85
C ARG A 99 -6.35 5.04 -4.84
N ILE A 100 -6.61 5.78 -3.77
CA ILE A 100 -5.75 5.81 -2.58
C ILE A 100 -5.97 4.51 -1.82
N VAL A 101 -4.88 3.81 -1.50
CA VAL A 101 -4.92 2.51 -0.82
C VAL A 101 -4.52 2.63 0.64
N GLU A 102 -4.97 1.65 1.44
CA GLU A 102 -4.62 1.57 2.85
C GLU A 102 -3.11 1.48 3.04
N SER A 103 -2.55 2.50 3.71
CA SER A 103 -1.13 2.61 4.04
C SER A 103 -0.87 2.32 5.52
N TYR A 104 -1.92 2.32 6.34
CA TYR A 104 -1.82 1.93 7.73
C TYR A 104 -1.56 0.43 7.82
N THR A 105 -0.47 0.07 8.50
CA THR A 105 -0.11 -1.32 8.75
C THR A 105 -0.90 -1.82 9.96
N PHE A 106 -1.98 -2.56 9.75
CA PHE A 106 -2.76 -3.13 10.86
C PHE A 106 -1.94 -4.11 11.70
N GLU A 107 -1.08 -4.91 11.07
CA GLU A 107 -0.13 -5.85 11.70
C GLU A 107 1.06 -5.14 12.37
N ARG A 108 0.77 -4.28 13.36
CA ARG A 108 1.76 -3.41 14.04
C ARG A 108 2.87 -4.17 14.78
N ASP A 109 2.59 -5.41 15.16
CA ASP A 109 3.52 -6.27 15.91
C ASP A 109 4.26 -7.26 15.01
N ARG A 110 3.97 -7.24 13.71
CA ARG A 110 4.71 -8.03 12.73
C ARG A 110 6.17 -7.60 12.75
N LEU A 111 7.02 -8.60 12.96
CA LEU A 111 8.46 -8.44 13.05
C LEU A 111 9.02 -8.34 11.62
N SER A 112 9.92 -7.39 11.42
CA SER A 112 10.54 -7.12 10.12
C SER A 112 12.01 -6.80 10.26
N ASP A 113 12.77 -7.17 9.23
CA ASP A 113 14.16 -6.79 9.07
C ASP A 113 14.23 -5.39 8.47
N VAL A 114 14.99 -4.50 9.09
CA VAL A 114 15.27 -3.16 8.58
C VAL A 114 16.77 -2.87 8.55
N PRO A 115 17.26 -1.99 7.66
CA PRO A 115 18.68 -1.71 7.58
C PRO A 115 19.24 -1.16 8.90
N LEU A 116 20.45 -1.58 9.28
CA LEU A 116 21.22 -0.99 10.38
C LEU A 116 22.44 -0.25 9.84
N ASP A 117 23.22 -0.93 9.01
CA ASP A 117 24.46 -0.43 8.43
C ASP A 117 24.37 -0.54 6.91
N LEU A 118 24.55 0.60 6.25
CA LEU A 118 24.49 0.80 4.82
C LEU A 118 25.90 0.90 4.27
N ALA A 119 26.05 0.54 3.00
CA ALA A 119 27.27 0.80 2.27
C ALA A 119 27.56 2.31 2.17
N PRO A 120 28.81 2.70 1.90
CA PRO A 120 29.16 4.10 1.70
C PRO A 120 28.53 4.63 0.39
N PRO A 121 28.45 5.96 0.20
CA PRO A 121 27.75 6.58 -0.92
C PRO A 121 28.18 6.06 -2.30
N GLU A 122 29.46 5.74 -2.48
CA GLU A 122 30.05 5.28 -3.74
C GLU A 122 29.46 3.94 -4.20
N SER A 123 29.10 3.07 -3.26
CA SER A 123 28.45 1.79 -3.56
C SER A 123 27.04 1.97 -4.16
N PHE A 124 26.39 3.11 -3.91
CA PHE A 124 25.11 3.46 -4.51
C PHE A 124 25.26 4.18 -5.86
N ALA A 125 26.48 4.47 -6.31
CA ALA A 125 26.74 5.00 -7.64
C ALA A 125 26.75 3.89 -8.71
N SER A 126 27.21 2.68 -8.35
CA SER A 126 27.24 1.50 -9.21
C SER A 126 25.99 0.63 -9.06
N ASP A 127 25.87 -0.37 -9.94
CA ASP A 127 24.92 -1.44 -9.73
C ASP A 127 25.34 -2.23 -8.49
N GLY A 128 24.38 -2.71 -7.72
CA GLY A 128 24.66 -3.47 -6.51
C GLY A 128 23.48 -4.33 -6.11
N THR A 129 23.78 -5.47 -5.50
CA THR A 129 22.75 -6.27 -4.84
C THR A 129 22.36 -5.62 -3.52
N LEU A 130 21.22 -6.02 -2.96
CA LEU A 130 20.82 -5.57 -1.63
C LEU A 130 21.84 -5.98 -0.57
N ARG A 131 22.53 -7.13 -0.75
CA ARG A 131 23.69 -7.53 0.08
C ARG A 131 24.80 -6.49 0.09
N ASP A 132 25.14 -5.98 -1.08
CA ASP A 132 26.24 -5.03 -1.25
C ASP A 132 25.91 -3.67 -0.63
N LEU A 133 24.62 -3.30 -0.64
CA LEU A 133 24.11 -2.01 -0.19
C LEU A 133 23.74 -1.98 1.29
N VAL A 134 23.33 -3.10 1.88
CA VAL A 134 22.97 -3.24 3.29
C VAL A 134 23.89 -4.25 3.96
N ARG A 135 24.90 -3.74 4.66
CA ARG A 135 25.95 -4.53 5.32
C ARG A 135 25.43 -5.28 6.54
N THR A 136 24.53 -4.66 7.29
CA THR A 136 23.95 -5.25 8.51
C THR A 136 22.48 -4.86 8.65
N TRP A 137 21.69 -5.82 9.11
CA TRP A 137 20.25 -5.69 9.35
C TRP A 137 19.93 -5.66 10.85
N GLN A 138 19.01 -4.79 11.25
CA GLN A 138 18.29 -4.91 12.51
C GLN A 138 17.21 -5.96 12.32
N ARG A 139 17.27 -7.02 13.12
CA ARG A 139 16.34 -8.14 13.01
C ARG A 139 15.14 -7.94 13.91
N ASP A 140 14.03 -8.53 13.50
CA ASP A 140 12.84 -8.68 14.32
C ASP A 140 12.30 -7.35 14.88
N VAL A 141 12.42 -6.28 14.09
CA VAL A 141 11.93 -4.95 14.44
C VAL A 141 10.42 -4.92 14.20
N PRO A 142 9.60 -4.68 15.24
CA PRO A 142 8.16 -4.56 15.06
C PRO A 142 7.81 -3.40 14.13
N ALA A 143 6.82 -3.57 13.24
CA ALA A 143 6.38 -2.50 12.33
C ALA A 143 5.95 -1.21 13.06
N ARG A 144 5.50 -1.33 14.30
CA ARG A 144 5.20 -0.19 15.18
C ARG A 144 6.40 0.62 15.64
N SER A 145 7.62 0.08 15.56
CA SER A 145 8.85 0.79 15.88
C SER A 145 9.30 1.70 14.72
N LEU A 146 8.75 1.48 13.51
CA LEU A 146 9.03 2.27 12.30
C LEU A 146 8.17 3.54 12.28
N ARG A 147 8.32 4.38 13.29
CA ARG A 147 7.61 5.68 13.46
C ARG A 147 8.60 6.84 13.46
N GLY A 148 8.05 8.04 13.38
CA GLY A 148 8.81 9.28 13.46
C GLY A 148 9.44 9.67 12.14
N THR A 149 10.04 10.87 12.14
CA THR A 149 10.63 11.50 10.96
C THR A 149 11.78 10.70 10.38
N THR A 150 12.49 9.91 11.20
CA THR A 150 13.56 9.00 10.76
C THR A 150 13.08 7.99 9.72
N TRP A 151 11.88 7.45 9.90
CA TRP A 151 11.37 6.33 9.09
C TRP A 151 10.27 6.75 8.13
N ARG A 152 9.48 7.77 8.48
CA ARG A 152 8.33 8.21 7.68
C ARG A 152 8.32 9.72 7.50
N ARG A 153 7.97 10.15 6.29
CA ARG A 153 7.69 11.56 6.01
C ARG A 153 6.19 11.83 6.23
N PRO A 154 5.82 12.88 6.97
CA PRO A 154 4.41 13.23 7.16
C PRO A 154 3.70 13.49 5.82
N GLY A 155 2.43 13.09 5.73
CA GLY A 155 1.57 13.38 4.59
C GLY A 155 1.79 12.51 3.35
N VAL A 156 2.74 11.58 3.35
CA VAL A 156 2.90 10.64 2.23
C VAL A 156 1.82 9.56 2.27
N PHE A 157 1.38 9.12 1.09
CA PHE A 157 0.36 8.08 0.95
C PHE A 157 0.55 7.29 -0.33
N TYR A 158 -0.11 6.13 -0.40
CA TYR A 158 -0.01 5.25 -1.56
C TYR A 158 -1.29 5.28 -2.38
N VAL A 159 -1.12 5.15 -3.70
CA VAL A 159 -2.19 4.91 -4.65
C VAL A 159 -1.94 3.62 -5.40
N HIS A 160 -3.00 2.90 -5.72
CA HIS A 160 -2.96 1.84 -6.73
C HIS A 160 -3.43 2.44 -8.04
N VAL A 161 -2.65 2.27 -9.09
CA VAL A 161 -2.98 2.68 -10.46
C VAL A 161 -3.92 1.63 -11.03
N GLY A 162 -5.12 2.05 -11.42
CA GLY A 162 -6.15 1.15 -11.95
C GLY A 162 -5.68 0.42 -13.21
N THR A 163 -6.39 -0.63 -13.62
CA THR A 163 -6.12 -1.29 -14.89
C THR A 163 -6.92 -0.71 -16.06
N GLU A 164 -8.01 0.00 -15.77
CA GLU A 164 -8.93 0.55 -16.77
C GLU A 164 -8.86 2.07 -16.85
N ASP A 165 -8.73 2.76 -15.71
CA ASP A 165 -8.60 4.23 -15.67
C ASP A 165 -7.15 4.75 -15.69
N SER A 166 -6.19 3.84 -15.80
CA SER A 166 -4.80 4.14 -16.13
C SER A 166 -4.60 4.54 -17.58
N LEU A 167 -5.65 4.54 -18.42
CA LEU A 167 -5.54 5.08 -19.77
C LEU A 167 -5.31 6.60 -19.67
N GLY A 168 -4.14 7.04 -20.15
CA GLY A 168 -3.61 8.40 -19.92
C GLY A 168 -2.79 8.55 -18.64
N SER A 169 -2.58 7.48 -17.88
CA SER A 169 -1.60 7.45 -16.81
C SER A 169 -0.19 7.40 -17.39
N SER A 170 0.70 8.23 -16.87
CA SER A 170 2.14 8.14 -17.11
C SER A 170 2.79 7.01 -16.31
N LEU A 171 2.01 6.20 -15.58
CA LEU A 171 2.46 5.05 -14.80
C LEU A 171 1.84 3.74 -15.32
N PRO A 172 2.52 2.59 -15.16
CA PRO A 172 2.01 1.31 -15.62
C PRO A 172 0.72 0.89 -14.89
N PRO A 173 -0.26 0.28 -15.59
CA PRO A 173 -1.49 -0.22 -14.97
C PRO A 173 -1.20 -1.27 -13.88
N GLY A 174 -1.94 -1.24 -12.77
CA GLY A 174 -1.76 -2.15 -11.64
C GLY A 174 -0.57 -1.83 -10.73
N SER A 175 0.19 -0.77 -11.01
CA SER A 175 1.29 -0.34 -10.14
C SER A 175 0.79 0.26 -8.82
N ILE A 176 1.62 0.21 -7.78
CA ILE A 176 1.43 0.96 -6.54
C ILE A 176 2.39 2.14 -6.58
N ALA A 177 1.88 3.37 -6.48
CA ALA A 177 2.67 4.58 -6.48
C ALA A 177 2.66 5.25 -5.11
N LEU A 178 3.81 5.81 -4.73
CA LEU A 178 3.97 6.64 -3.56
C LEU A 178 3.78 8.10 -3.95
N VAL A 179 2.93 8.78 -3.21
CA VAL A 179 2.55 10.17 -3.43
C VAL A 179 3.01 11.00 -2.24
N GLU A 180 3.72 12.08 -2.52
CA GLU A 180 4.08 13.10 -1.54
C GLU A 180 3.23 14.36 -1.73
N PRO A 181 2.93 15.09 -0.65
CA PRO A 181 2.27 16.39 -0.75
C PRO A 181 3.20 17.38 -1.46
N ILE A 182 2.59 18.36 -2.14
CA ILE A 182 3.29 19.45 -2.82
C ILE A 182 2.93 20.78 -2.18
N GLU A 183 3.84 21.74 -2.30
CA GLU A 183 3.64 23.11 -1.82
C GLU A 183 2.69 23.89 -2.76
N GLU A 184 2.17 25.02 -2.29
CA GLU A 184 1.24 25.85 -3.08
C GLU A 184 1.86 26.35 -4.39
N ASP A 185 3.15 26.66 -4.41
CA ASP A 185 3.83 27.16 -5.61
C ASP A 185 3.92 26.09 -6.70
N GLU A 186 4.28 24.85 -6.33
CA GLU A 186 4.29 23.71 -7.26
C GLU A 186 2.87 23.35 -7.71
N MET A 187 1.86 23.55 -6.85
CA MET A 187 0.46 23.38 -7.23
C MET A 187 0.03 24.42 -8.29
N ARG A 188 0.47 25.68 -8.18
CA ARG A 188 0.19 26.74 -9.17
C ARG A 188 0.97 26.53 -10.48
N GLN A 189 2.21 26.03 -10.38
CA GLN A 189 3.13 25.83 -11.50
C GLN A 189 3.77 24.45 -11.44
N PRO A 190 3.04 23.37 -11.82
CA PRO A 190 3.58 22.02 -11.78
C PRO A 190 4.72 21.85 -12.79
N HIS A 191 5.74 21.08 -12.41
CA HIS A 191 6.87 20.76 -13.26
C HIS A 191 6.48 19.76 -14.36
N PRO A 192 6.64 20.09 -15.66
CA PRO A 192 6.22 19.22 -16.77
C PRO A 192 6.87 17.83 -16.81
N ARG A 193 8.02 17.66 -16.16
CA ARG A 193 8.75 16.37 -16.09
C ARG A 193 8.31 15.47 -14.94
N SER A 194 7.58 16.02 -13.96
CA SER A 194 7.09 15.28 -12.81
C SER A 194 5.75 14.64 -13.12
N ILE A 195 5.48 13.47 -12.54
CA ILE A 195 4.17 12.83 -12.61
C ILE A 195 3.40 13.22 -11.36
N TYR A 196 2.17 13.67 -11.53
CA TYR A 196 1.30 14.09 -10.43
C TYR A 196 0.10 13.16 -10.29
N LEU A 197 -0.37 12.98 -9.04
CA LEU A 197 -1.69 12.43 -8.80
C LEU A 197 -2.73 13.54 -8.99
N LEU A 198 -3.58 13.38 -9.99
CA LEU A 198 -4.65 14.31 -10.32
C LEU A 198 -5.98 13.76 -9.84
N GLN A 199 -6.71 14.56 -9.08
CA GLN A 199 -8.04 14.27 -8.57
C GLN A 199 -9.09 14.92 -9.46
N PHE A 200 -9.94 14.10 -10.06
CA PHE A 200 -11.11 14.53 -10.85
C PHE A 200 -12.40 14.24 -10.08
N ARG A 201 -13.55 14.75 -10.52
CA ARG A 201 -14.84 14.41 -9.88
C ARG A 201 -15.22 12.92 -10.01
N ASN A 202 -14.66 12.25 -11.01
CA ASN A 202 -14.94 10.86 -11.36
C ASN A 202 -13.77 9.89 -11.08
N GLY A 203 -12.75 10.29 -10.33
CA GLY A 203 -11.65 9.39 -9.98
C GLY A 203 -10.32 10.09 -9.79
N TYR A 204 -9.25 9.32 -9.96
CA TYR A 204 -7.88 9.78 -9.90
C TYR A 204 -7.13 9.37 -11.17
N ARG A 205 -6.10 10.11 -11.57
CA ARG A 205 -5.20 9.75 -12.68
C ARG A 205 -3.77 10.15 -12.32
N CYS A 206 -2.77 9.41 -12.78
CA CYS A 206 -1.36 9.75 -12.54
C CYS A 206 -0.76 10.28 -13.84
N SER A 207 -0.50 11.57 -14.00
CA SER A 207 -0.03 12.10 -15.28
C SER A 207 0.94 13.25 -15.11
N GLY A 208 1.83 13.44 -16.08
CA GLY A 208 2.53 14.72 -16.23
C GLY A 208 1.51 15.82 -16.56
N CYS A 209 1.75 17.04 -16.10
CA CYS A 209 0.86 18.15 -16.40
C CYS A 209 1.58 19.49 -16.45
N MET A 210 0.94 20.46 -17.08
CA MET A 210 1.35 21.86 -17.04
C MET A 210 0.12 22.75 -16.92
N VAL A 211 0.28 23.94 -16.32
CA VAL A 211 -0.80 24.92 -16.18
C VAL A 211 -0.51 26.13 -17.07
N ILE A 212 -1.45 26.47 -17.95
CA ILE A 212 -1.39 27.64 -18.82
C ILE A 212 -2.72 28.37 -18.73
N ARG A 213 -2.71 29.66 -18.39
CA ARG A 213 -3.92 30.52 -18.37
C ARG A 213 -5.10 29.90 -17.59
N SER A 214 -4.85 29.41 -16.38
CA SER A 214 -5.86 28.77 -15.52
C SER A 214 -6.49 27.50 -16.11
N LYS A 215 -5.74 26.80 -16.96
CA LYS A 215 -6.11 25.50 -17.50
C LYS A 215 -4.98 24.50 -17.30
N LEU A 216 -5.32 23.32 -16.84
CA LEU A 216 -4.40 22.20 -16.68
C LEU A 216 -4.42 21.36 -17.95
N TYR A 217 -3.24 21.17 -18.54
CA TYR A 217 -3.00 20.32 -19.70
C TYR A 217 -2.32 19.03 -19.26
N LEU A 218 -2.87 17.89 -19.68
CA LEU A 218 -2.25 16.58 -19.46
C LEU A 218 -1.14 16.33 -20.47
N LEU A 219 0.01 15.87 -19.99
CA LEU A 219 1.16 15.48 -20.79
C LEU A 219 1.18 13.94 -20.90
N THR A 220 0.28 13.40 -21.71
CA THR A 220 0.19 11.95 -21.93
C THR A 220 1.23 11.52 -22.97
N PRO A 221 2.16 10.59 -22.64
CA PRO A 221 3.27 10.24 -23.53
C PRO A 221 2.88 9.63 -24.87
N GLU A 222 1.65 9.12 -25.02
CA GLU A 222 1.18 8.41 -26.20
C GLU A 222 -0.32 8.71 -26.37
N ARG A 223 -0.86 8.61 -27.59
CA ARG A 223 -2.31 8.80 -27.91
C ARG A 223 -3.22 7.71 -27.30
N THR A 224 -2.79 7.09 -26.19
CA THR A 224 -3.51 6.06 -25.44
C THR A 224 -4.67 6.62 -24.64
N TYR A 225 -4.69 7.94 -24.41
CA TYR A 225 -5.81 8.62 -23.78
C TYR A 225 -6.77 9.23 -24.81
N ALA A 226 -8.00 8.72 -24.85
CA ALA A 226 -9.07 9.20 -25.73
C ALA A 226 -9.96 10.29 -25.09
N GLY A 227 -9.60 10.81 -23.91
CA GLY A 227 -10.41 11.81 -23.19
C GLY A 227 -9.92 13.26 -23.32
N PRO A 228 -10.57 14.20 -22.62
CA PRO A 228 -10.19 15.62 -22.63
C PRO A 228 -8.78 15.82 -22.07
N GLN A 229 -7.90 16.51 -22.81
CA GLN A 229 -6.55 16.80 -22.33
C GLN A 229 -6.45 18.13 -21.56
N GLU A 230 -7.51 18.93 -21.60
CA GLU A 230 -7.59 20.27 -21.01
C GLU A 230 -8.70 20.33 -19.96
N PHE A 231 -8.40 20.92 -18.80
CA PHE A 231 -9.34 21.08 -17.70
C PHE A 231 -9.23 22.47 -17.08
N ALA A 232 -10.36 23.04 -16.66
CA ALA A 232 -10.34 24.29 -15.89
C ALA A 232 -9.60 24.06 -14.56
N TYR A 233 -8.66 24.95 -14.25
CA TYR A 233 -7.79 24.82 -13.09
C TYR A 233 -7.52 26.17 -12.40
N PRO A 234 -7.84 26.31 -11.10
CA PRO A 234 -8.45 25.30 -10.22
C PRO A 234 -9.95 25.08 -10.52
N GLY A 235 -10.49 23.92 -10.13
CA GLY A 235 -11.95 23.70 -10.05
C GLY A 235 -12.48 22.41 -10.66
N SER A 236 -12.05 22.04 -11.87
CA SER A 236 -12.44 20.78 -12.50
C SER A 236 -11.51 19.62 -12.11
N VAL A 237 -10.26 19.96 -11.77
CA VAL A 237 -9.21 19.04 -11.34
C VAL A 237 -8.44 19.66 -10.19
N ARG A 238 -7.92 18.80 -9.30
CA ARG A 238 -7.00 19.16 -8.23
C ARG A 238 -5.72 18.34 -8.35
N ILE A 239 -4.58 18.96 -8.12
CA ILE A 239 -3.31 18.24 -7.95
C ILE A 239 -3.26 17.76 -6.49
N ALA A 240 -3.30 16.45 -6.28
CA ALA A 240 -3.35 15.83 -4.95
C ALA A 240 -1.95 15.60 -4.35
N GLY A 241 -0.92 15.56 -5.20
CA GLY A 241 0.46 15.36 -4.80
C GLY A 241 1.34 14.91 -5.96
N ARG A 242 2.64 14.81 -5.72
CA ARG A 242 3.64 14.35 -6.69
C ARG A 242 3.93 12.87 -6.51
N ILE A 243 3.99 12.12 -7.60
CA ILE A 243 4.46 10.75 -7.59
C ILE A 243 5.98 10.76 -7.43
N ARG A 244 6.48 10.06 -6.41
CA ARG A 244 7.93 9.92 -6.17
C ARG A 244 8.50 8.61 -6.65
N MET A 245 7.69 7.58 -6.57
CA MET A 245 8.07 6.23 -6.94
C MET A 245 6.83 5.44 -7.30
N PHE A 246 6.99 4.46 -8.18
CA PHE A 246 6.00 3.39 -8.30
C PHE A 246 6.67 2.03 -8.27
N ALA A 247 5.93 1.03 -7.85
CA ALA A 247 6.32 -0.36 -7.91
C ALA A 247 5.31 -1.17 -8.72
N THR A 248 5.80 -2.09 -9.54
CA THR A 248 4.96 -2.96 -10.36
C THR A 248 5.54 -4.36 -10.48
N ARG A 249 4.66 -5.33 -10.72
CA ARG A 249 5.06 -6.69 -11.11
C ARG A 249 5.41 -6.72 -12.60
N LEU A 250 6.35 -7.58 -12.98
CA LEU A 250 6.69 -7.83 -14.37
C LEU A 250 6.70 -9.34 -14.71
N PRO A 251 6.47 -9.70 -15.99
CA PRO A 251 5.90 -8.83 -17.03
C PRO A 251 4.46 -8.41 -16.70
N LEU A 252 4.04 -7.21 -17.15
CA LEU A 252 2.65 -6.83 -16.99
C LEU A 252 1.73 -7.63 -17.92
N PRO A 253 0.50 -7.96 -17.49
CA PRO A 253 -0.52 -8.46 -18.39
C PRO A 253 -0.80 -7.43 -19.48
N GLU A 254 -1.17 -7.90 -20.67
CA GLU A 254 -1.74 -7.03 -21.69
C GLU A 254 -3.17 -6.68 -21.26
N TYR A 255 -3.36 -5.43 -20.86
CA TYR A 255 -4.68 -4.91 -20.53
C TYR A 255 -5.33 -4.38 -21.81
N SER A 256 -6.60 -4.76 -22.04
CA SER A 256 -7.37 -4.20 -23.15
C SER A 256 -7.62 -2.71 -22.90
N THR A 257 -7.47 -1.91 -23.96
CA THR A 257 -7.82 -0.49 -23.93
C THR A 257 -9.34 -0.37 -23.83
N ILE A 258 -9.87 -0.24 -22.62
CA ILE A 258 -11.30 0.03 -22.43
C ILE A 258 -11.48 1.54 -22.45
N SER A 259 -12.23 2.07 -23.43
CA SER A 259 -12.64 3.48 -23.37
C SER A 259 -13.23 3.76 -22.00
N LEU A 260 -12.60 4.66 -21.24
CA LEU A 260 -13.20 5.18 -20.02
C LEU A 260 -14.55 5.74 -20.43
N ALA A 261 -15.62 5.00 -20.15
CA ALA A 261 -16.97 5.49 -20.33
C ALA A 261 -17.02 6.91 -19.73
N GLN A 262 -17.78 7.81 -20.34
CA GLN A 262 -17.93 9.19 -19.87
C GLN A 262 -18.51 9.17 -18.46
N TYR A 263 -17.66 8.96 -17.46
CA TYR A 263 -18.06 8.77 -16.08
C TYR A 263 -18.55 10.11 -15.57
N GLN A 264 -19.85 10.19 -15.30
CA GLN A 264 -20.55 11.38 -14.81
C GLN A 264 -20.34 11.63 -13.29
N GLY A 265 -19.25 11.11 -12.72
CA GLY A 265 -18.97 11.24 -11.30
C GLY A 265 -18.94 12.71 -10.87
N SER A 266 -19.61 13.01 -9.76
CA SER A 266 -19.79 14.37 -9.22
C SER A 266 -19.14 14.54 -7.85
N GLY A 267 -18.10 13.74 -7.56
CA GLY A 267 -17.39 13.80 -6.28
C GLY A 267 -16.69 15.15 -6.08
N GLU A 268 -16.73 15.64 -4.84
CA GLU A 268 -15.98 16.83 -4.41
C GLU A 268 -14.47 16.60 -4.55
N LEU A 269 -13.71 17.65 -4.88
CA LEU A 269 -12.24 17.61 -5.03
C LEU A 269 -11.51 17.73 -3.67
N VAL A 270 -11.93 16.88 -2.75
CA VAL A 270 -11.46 16.82 -1.37
C VAL A 270 -10.79 15.47 -1.15
N LEU A 271 -9.63 15.46 -0.49
CA LEU A 271 -8.92 14.24 -0.16
C LEU A 271 -9.62 13.50 0.99
N PRO A 272 -9.48 12.18 1.10
CA PRO A 272 -10.24 11.38 2.07
C PRO A 272 -10.15 11.88 3.52
N TRP A 273 -8.95 12.27 3.96
CA TRP A 273 -8.69 12.77 5.31
C TRP A 273 -9.09 14.23 5.55
N GLU A 274 -9.50 14.95 4.51
CA GLU A 274 -10.00 16.32 4.62
C GLU A 274 -11.52 16.38 4.88
N HIS A 275 -12.20 15.23 4.79
CA HIS A 275 -13.62 15.15 5.12
C HIS A 275 -13.82 15.24 6.64
N GLN A 276 -14.64 16.21 7.05
CA GLN A 276 -14.99 16.41 8.47
C GLN A 276 -15.88 15.31 9.05
N THR A 277 -16.66 14.63 8.20
CA THR A 277 -17.62 13.60 8.63
C THR A 277 -17.57 12.37 7.72
N ARG A 278 -17.80 11.20 8.32
CA ARG A 278 -17.77 9.89 7.65
C ARG A 278 -18.85 9.75 6.57
N ASP A 279 -20.05 10.23 6.82
CA ASP A 279 -21.16 10.20 5.84
C ASP A 279 -20.79 10.99 4.57
N ARG A 280 -20.17 12.17 4.73
CA ARG A 280 -19.71 12.98 3.60
C ARG A 280 -18.58 12.31 2.83
N LEU A 281 -17.63 11.67 3.53
CA LEU A 281 -16.58 10.87 2.90
C LEU A 281 -17.19 9.73 2.06
N LEU A 282 -18.07 8.92 2.67
CA LEU A 282 -18.70 7.78 2.01
C LEU A 282 -19.57 8.21 0.82
N ALA A 283 -20.36 9.29 0.96
CA ALA A 283 -21.18 9.83 -0.12
C ALA A 283 -20.33 10.39 -1.28
N THR A 284 -19.23 11.07 -0.96
CA THR A 284 -18.30 11.59 -1.98
C THR A 284 -17.62 10.47 -2.74
N LYS A 285 -17.19 9.43 -2.03
CA LYS A 285 -16.56 8.25 -2.61
C LYS A 285 -17.54 7.43 -3.44
N TYR A 286 -18.78 7.25 -2.99
CA TYR A 286 -19.85 6.65 -3.78
C TYR A 286 -20.11 7.40 -5.10
N ARG A 287 -20.24 8.74 -5.05
CA ARG A 287 -20.44 9.57 -6.25
C ARG A 287 -19.24 9.54 -7.21
N ARG A 288 -18.03 9.45 -6.67
CA ARG A 288 -16.78 9.40 -7.44
C ARG A 288 -16.58 8.03 -8.10
N PHE A 289 -16.84 6.97 -7.35
CA PHE A 289 -16.64 5.58 -7.76
C PHE A 289 -17.96 4.88 -8.09
N GLN A 290 -18.85 5.56 -8.83
CA GLN A 290 -20.10 4.96 -9.31
C GLN A 290 -19.81 3.69 -10.10
N ARG A 291 -20.70 2.72 -9.95
CA ARG A 291 -20.65 1.39 -10.56
C ARG A 291 -21.94 1.09 -11.30
N SER A 292 -21.89 0.13 -12.22
CA SER A 292 -23.12 -0.46 -12.74
C SER A 292 -23.85 -1.21 -11.62
N HIS A 293 -25.15 -1.42 -11.81
CA HIS A 293 -25.96 -2.18 -10.86
C HIS A 293 -25.41 -3.61 -10.67
N ASP A 294 -25.03 -4.26 -11.77
CA ASP A 294 -24.50 -5.64 -11.76
C ASP A 294 -23.17 -5.73 -11.01
N GLU A 295 -22.27 -4.76 -11.19
CA GLU A 295 -20.99 -4.71 -10.47
C GLU A 295 -21.23 -4.48 -8.97
N GLU A 296 -22.16 -3.57 -8.61
CA GLU A 296 -22.51 -3.34 -7.20
C GLU A 296 -23.12 -4.60 -6.56
N GLN A 297 -24.01 -5.31 -7.27
CA GLN A 297 -24.62 -6.54 -6.79
C GLN A 297 -23.58 -7.67 -6.63
N SER A 298 -22.69 -7.84 -7.60
CA SER A 298 -21.62 -8.84 -7.55
C SER A 298 -20.69 -8.61 -6.35
N ILE A 299 -20.26 -7.36 -6.14
CA ILE A 299 -19.40 -6.99 -5.01
C ILE A 299 -20.14 -7.18 -3.68
N ARG A 300 -21.43 -6.83 -3.64
CA ARG A 300 -22.25 -7.07 -2.45
C ARG A 300 -22.31 -8.56 -2.11
N GLN A 301 -22.65 -9.42 -3.06
CA GLN A 301 -22.71 -10.87 -2.85
C GLN A 301 -21.38 -11.46 -2.40
N PHE A 302 -20.27 -10.99 -2.98
CA PHE A 302 -18.93 -11.36 -2.54
C PHE A 302 -18.69 -10.96 -1.08
N LEU A 303 -18.94 -9.69 -0.72
CA LEU A 303 -18.71 -9.20 0.64
C LEU A 303 -19.65 -9.85 1.66
N GLU A 304 -20.91 -10.14 1.31
CA GLU A 304 -21.85 -10.85 2.19
C GLU A 304 -21.36 -12.26 2.51
N THR A 305 -20.74 -12.93 1.54
CA THR A 305 -20.12 -14.26 1.73
C THR A 305 -18.91 -14.17 2.65
N GLU A 306 -18.05 -13.18 2.40
CA GLU A 306 -16.74 -13.02 3.05
C GLU A 306 -16.81 -12.44 4.46
N LEU A 307 -17.83 -11.62 4.74
CA LEU A 307 -18.12 -11.04 6.05
C LEU A 307 -19.22 -11.81 6.81
N LYS A 308 -19.87 -12.79 6.16
CA LYS A 308 -21.00 -13.56 6.69
C LYS A 308 -22.14 -12.70 7.23
N SER A 309 -22.38 -11.54 6.61
CA SER A 309 -23.39 -10.58 7.04
C SER A 309 -24.14 -10.02 5.83
N ARG A 310 -25.47 -9.91 5.94
CA ARG A 310 -26.36 -9.43 4.86
C ARG A 310 -26.85 -8.03 5.18
N PHE A 311 -26.80 -7.14 4.19
CA PHE A 311 -27.18 -5.74 4.39
C PHE A 311 -28.27 -5.31 3.42
N SER A 312 -29.34 -4.74 3.97
CA SER A 312 -30.33 -4.08 3.14
C SER A 312 -29.75 -2.83 2.49
N GLU A 313 -30.23 -2.50 1.28
CA GLU A 313 -29.83 -1.26 0.61
C GLU A 313 -30.19 -0.02 1.45
N ARG A 314 -31.29 -0.10 2.21
CA ARG A 314 -31.69 0.93 3.19
C ARG A 314 -30.61 1.17 4.24
N THR A 315 -29.98 0.11 4.76
CA THR A 315 -28.87 0.20 5.72
C THR A 315 -27.67 0.92 5.10
N LEU A 316 -27.29 0.55 3.87
CA LEU A 316 -26.17 1.18 3.17
C LEU A 316 -26.44 2.66 2.85
N ARG A 317 -27.66 3.01 2.41
CA ARG A 317 -28.11 4.40 2.18
C ARG A 317 -28.09 5.23 3.47
N ARG A 318 -28.50 4.65 4.60
CA ARG A 318 -28.52 5.33 5.91
C ARG A 318 -27.14 5.87 6.28
N TYR A 319 -26.08 5.08 6.16
CA TYR A 319 -24.73 5.50 6.57
C TYR A 319 -24.01 6.41 5.56
N ARG A 320 -24.58 6.59 4.36
CA ARG A 320 -24.15 7.62 3.40
C ARG A 320 -24.88 8.96 3.59
N SER A 321 -25.90 8.98 4.45
CA SER A 321 -26.67 10.18 4.74
C SER A 321 -26.21 10.78 6.08
N PRO A 322 -26.35 12.10 6.28
CA PRO A 322 -26.04 12.72 7.57
C PRO A 322 -26.80 12.03 8.70
N GLY A 323 -26.07 11.52 9.69
CA GLY A 323 -26.65 10.77 10.78
C GLY A 323 -25.65 10.50 11.90
N ARG A 324 -26.16 10.40 13.13
CA ARG A 324 -25.35 10.13 14.33
C ARG A 324 -25.19 8.64 14.64
N SER A 325 -25.84 7.76 13.87
CA SER A 325 -25.77 6.33 14.13
C SER A 325 -24.41 5.76 13.77
N GLU A 326 -23.81 5.04 14.71
CA GLU A 326 -22.60 4.26 14.47
C GLU A 326 -22.91 2.97 13.71
N PRO A 327 -22.18 2.65 12.63
CA PRO A 327 -22.32 1.39 11.93
C PRO A 327 -21.75 0.24 12.76
N HIS A 328 -22.27 -0.96 12.48
CA HIS A 328 -21.54 -2.18 12.80
C HIS A 328 -20.26 -2.25 11.96
N VAL A 329 -19.27 -3.00 12.47
CA VAL A 329 -17.94 -3.10 11.86
C VAL A 329 -18.01 -3.67 10.44
N ASP A 330 -18.78 -4.73 10.26
CA ASP A 330 -19.08 -5.38 8.99
C ASP A 330 -19.72 -4.43 7.96
N VAL A 331 -20.68 -3.59 8.39
CA VAL A 331 -21.29 -2.55 7.54
C VAL A 331 -20.25 -1.53 7.10
N LEU A 332 -19.39 -1.08 8.02
CA LEU A 332 -18.36 -0.09 7.71
C LEU A 332 -17.29 -0.65 6.77
N LEU A 333 -16.85 -1.90 6.99
CA LEU A 333 -15.94 -2.61 6.10
C LEU A 333 -16.56 -2.75 4.70
N THR A 334 -17.83 -3.14 4.65
CA THR A 334 -18.58 -3.27 3.39
C THR A 334 -18.62 -1.94 2.65
N LEU A 335 -19.04 -0.85 3.30
CA LEU A 335 -19.09 0.48 2.67
C LEU A 335 -17.69 0.98 2.25
N SER A 336 -16.66 0.67 3.03
CA SER A 336 -15.28 1.07 2.73
C SER A 336 -14.76 0.36 1.48
N LEU A 337 -14.90 -0.96 1.42
CA LEU A 337 -14.49 -1.78 0.27
C LEU A 337 -15.35 -1.48 -0.97
N MET A 338 -16.67 -1.37 -0.81
CA MET A 338 -17.58 -1.06 -1.90
C MET A 338 -17.33 0.33 -2.52
N HIS A 339 -16.81 1.31 -1.77
CA HIS A 339 -16.64 2.66 -2.30
C HIS A 339 -15.18 3.10 -2.39
N SER A 340 -14.24 2.15 -2.32
CA SER A 340 -12.80 2.42 -2.41
C SER A 340 -12.36 3.51 -1.41
N VAL A 341 -12.86 3.39 -0.18
CA VAL A 341 -12.51 4.23 0.97
C VAL A 341 -11.54 3.47 1.83
N ARG A 342 -10.43 4.10 2.24
CA ARG A 342 -9.55 3.48 3.21
C ARG A 342 -10.30 3.35 4.52
N TYR A 343 -10.18 2.19 5.16
CA TYR A 343 -10.84 1.95 6.42
C TYR A 343 -10.38 2.96 7.46
N THR A 344 -9.09 3.31 7.45
CA THR A 344 -8.54 4.35 8.34
C THR A 344 -9.14 5.74 8.14
N ASP A 345 -9.39 6.17 6.90
CA ASP A 345 -10.06 7.46 6.64
C ASP A 345 -11.51 7.44 7.13
N ALA A 346 -12.20 6.30 6.99
CA ALA A 346 -13.56 6.13 7.47
C ALA A 346 -13.64 6.18 9.01
N LEU A 347 -12.62 5.67 9.71
CA LEU A 347 -12.49 5.83 11.17
C LEU A 347 -12.21 7.29 11.55
N GLN A 348 -11.24 7.93 10.90
CA GLN A 348 -10.83 9.31 11.21
C GLN A 348 -11.95 10.32 10.98
N SER A 349 -12.65 10.23 9.85
CA SER A 349 -13.82 11.07 9.55
C SER A 349 -15.03 10.75 10.45
N GLY A 350 -15.03 9.62 11.15
CA GLY A 350 -15.97 9.32 12.24
C GLY A 350 -15.60 9.96 13.58
N GLY A 351 -14.51 10.73 13.64
CA GLY A 351 -13.99 11.34 14.86
C GLY A 351 -13.03 10.44 15.65
N TYR A 352 -12.63 9.29 15.10
CA TYR A 352 -11.78 8.34 15.80
C TYR A 352 -10.31 8.53 15.41
N THR A 353 -9.48 8.93 16.38
CA THR A 353 -8.03 8.97 16.16
C THR A 353 -7.42 7.58 16.37
N ILE A 354 -6.80 7.04 15.33
CA ILE A 354 -6.06 5.78 15.41
C ILE A 354 -4.75 6.03 16.17
N ARG A 355 -4.73 5.69 17.47
CA ARG A 355 -3.55 5.81 18.32
C ARG A 355 -3.14 4.45 18.88
N ASP A 356 -2.44 3.67 18.07
CA ASP A 356 -1.83 2.42 18.54
C ASP A 356 -0.47 2.65 19.23
N THR A 357 -0.19 3.86 19.71
CA THR A 357 1.00 4.13 20.55
C THR A 357 0.76 3.53 21.93
N GLY A 358 1.64 2.65 22.40
CA GLY A 358 1.49 1.98 23.69
C GLY A 358 0.40 0.90 23.74
N ARG A 359 -0.12 0.47 22.57
CA ARG A 359 -1.07 -0.63 22.45
C ARG A 359 -0.39 -1.90 21.93
N PHE A 360 -0.97 -3.05 22.20
CA PHE A 360 -0.41 -4.37 21.91
C PHE A 360 -1.31 -5.16 20.95
N SER A 361 -0.73 -6.01 20.09
CA SER A 361 -1.54 -6.94 19.31
C SER A 361 -2.27 -7.92 20.24
N LEU A 362 -3.39 -8.47 19.75
CA LEU A 362 -4.11 -9.52 20.47
C LEU A 362 -3.20 -10.71 20.77
N ASP A 363 -2.45 -11.19 19.77
CA ASP A 363 -1.53 -12.32 19.90
C ASP A 363 -0.45 -12.07 20.98
N SER A 364 0.09 -10.85 21.05
CA SER A 364 1.04 -10.48 22.10
C SER A 364 0.43 -10.58 23.49
N LEU A 365 -0.81 -10.11 23.67
CA LEU A 365 -1.46 -10.15 24.98
C LEU A 365 -1.88 -11.57 25.38
N LEU A 366 -2.36 -12.37 24.43
CA LEU A 366 -2.79 -13.76 24.68
C LEU A 366 -1.62 -14.71 24.98
N THR A 367 -0.45 -14.48 24.38
CA THR A 367 0.75 -15.31 24.63
C THR A 367 1.49 -14.92 25.90
N THR A 368 1.26 -13.71 26.41
CA THR A 368 1.97 -13.19 27.58
C THR A 368 1.34 -13.66 28.88
N LYS A 369 2.17 -14.19 29.80
CA LYS A 369 1.75 -14.64 31.13
C LYS A 369 1.77 -13.52 32.16
N ASN A 370 2.79 -12.65 32.11
CA ASN A 370 2.95 -11.54 33.05
C ASN A 370 2.89 -10.19 32.34
N TYR A 371 2.13 -9.24 32.89
CA TYR A 371 2.00 -7.91 32.31
C TYR A 371 3.36 -7.18 32.20
N ALA A 372 4.28 -7.44 33.14
CA ALA A 372 5.63 -6.88 33.12
C ALA A 372 6.42 -7.26 31.86
N ASP A 373 6.17 -8.44 31.27
CA ASP A 373 6.85 -8.91 30.07
C ASP A 373 6.46 -8.07 28.83
N LEU A 374 5.26 -7.45 28.85
CA LEU A 374 4.82 -6.51 27.81
C LEU A 374 5.54 -5.16 27.89
N LEU A 375 6.00 -4.79 29.09
CA LEU A 375 6.66 -3.51 29.36
C LEU A 375 8.15 -3.54 29.08
N VAL A 376 8.74 -4.74 28.87
CA VAL A 376 10.13 -4.87 28.43
C VAL A 376 10.28 -4.06 27.13
N PRO A 377 11.22 -3.10 27.07
CA PRO A 377 11.40 -2.25 25.90
C PRO A 377 11.57 -3.12 24.65
N ARG A 378 10.54 -3.19 23.80
CA ARG A 378 10.69 -3.85 22.50
C ARG A 378 11.67 -3.02 21.68
N GLN A 379 12.51 -3.72 20.92
CA GLN A 379 13.59 -3.14 20.13
C GLN A 379 13.08 -1.93 19.32
N ILE A 380 13.58 -0.74 19.70
CA ILE A 380 13.33 0.49 18.96
C ILE A 380 14.22 0.44 17.74
N ALA A 381 13.63 0.70 16.57
CA ALA A 381 14.36 0.74 15.32
C ALA A 381 15.39 1.87 15.37
N SER A 382 16.67 1.51 15.36
CA SER A 382 17.78 2.48 15.33
C SER A 382 17.85 3.15 13.96
N THR A 383 18.33 4.39 13.90
CA THR A 383 18.53 5.05 12.60
C THR A 383 19.65 4.34 11.84
N PRO A 384 19.45 3.97 10.55
CA PRO A 384 20.51 3.38 9.76
C PRO A 384 21.74 4.30 9.63
N MET A 385 22.93 3.72 9.65
CA MET A 385 24.22 4.41 9.45
C MET A 385 24.80 4.02 8.08
N PRO A 386 25.58 4.88 7.39
CA PRO A 386 25.79 6.30 7.68
C PRO A 386 24.49 7.11 7.50
N ARG A 387 24.26 8.09 8.38
CA ARG A 387 23.00 8.88 8.37
C ARG A 387 22.78 9.65 7.08
N GLU A 388 23.84 10.20 6.49
CA GLU A 388 23.78 10.96 5.24
C GLU A 388 23.31 10.09 4.07
N VAL A 389 23.81 8.84 3.99
CA VAL A 389 23.36 7.85 3.01
C VAL A 389 21.89 7.55 3.24
N TRP A 390 21.50 7.26 4.49
CA TRP A 390 20.11 6.99 4.86
C TRP A 390 19.19 8.14 4.51
N GLU A 391 19.55 9.38 4.83
CA GLU A 391 18.75 10.56 4.54
C GLU A 391 18.57 10.79 3.04
N THR A 392 19.64 10.62 2.26
CA THR A 392 19.58 10.71 0.79
C THR A 392 18.65 9.64 0.23
N ARG A 393 18.77 8.38 0.67
CA ARG A 393 17.88 7.30 0.22
C ARG A 393 16.44 7.53 0.66
N ARG A 394 16.23 8.01 1.89
CA ARG A 394 14.89 8.36 2.40
C ARG A 394 14.26 9.48 1.56
N GLN A 395 15.02 10.38 0.96
CA GLN A 395 14.48 11.39 0.04
C GLN A 395 13.99 10.79 -1.30
N GLU A 396 14.62 9.70 -1.76
CA GLU A 396 14.19 8.95 -2.96
C GLU A 396 12.90 8.16 -2.69
N PHE A 397 12.81 7.51 -1.53
CA PHE A 397 11.66 6.69 -1.16
C PHE A 397 10.57 7.43 -0.37
N ALA A 398 10.80 8.69 0.02
CA ALA A 398 10.07 9.50 1.00
C ALA A 398 9.87 8.88 2.41
N GLU A 399 9.73 7.57 2.53
CA GLU A 399 9.68 6.80 3.77
C GLU A 399 10.25 5.39 3.56
N TRP A 400 10.64 4.71 4.64
CA TRP A 400 10.77 3.26 4.58
C TRP A 400 9.40 2.67 4.29
N PRO A 401 9.20 1.95 3.17
CA PRO A 401 7.86 1.59 2.76
C PRO A 401 7.28 0.61 3.78
N SER A 402 6.32 1.08 4.57
CA SER A 402 5.70 0.24 5.60
C SER A 402 5.00 -0.96 4.98
N LEU A 403 4.52 -0.80 3.74
CA LEU A 403 3.94 -1.87 2.93
C LEU A 403 4.98 -2.93 2.53
N LEU A 404 6.25 -2.55 2.35
CA LEU A 404 7.34 -3.47 2.09
C LEU A 404 7.66 -4.29 3.33
N ALA A 405 7.75 -3.67 4.50
CA ALA A 405 8.02 -4.37 5.76
C ALA A 405 6.94 -5.42 6.07
N VAL A 406 5.68 -5.13 5.72
CA VAL A 406 4.59 -6.10 5.83
C VAL A 406 4.70 -7.21 4.78
N ARG A 407 5.01 -6.90 3.52
CA ARG A 407 5.02 -7.93 2.46
C ARG A 407 6.28 -8.81 2.49
N PHE A 408 7.42 -8.24 2.86
CA PHE A 408 8.73 -8.87 2.90
C PHE A 408 9.34 -8.66 4.29
N PRO A 409 8.79 -9.33 5.32
CA PRO A 409 9.26 -9.14 6.70
C PRO A 409 10.72 -9.55 6.87
N GLN A 410 11.23 -10.48 6.08
CA GLN A 410 12.62 -10.94 6.15
C GLN A 410 13.39 -10.49 4.91
N LEU A 411 13.48 -9.18 4.66
CA LEU A 411 14.03 -8.66 3.40
C LEU A 411 15.46 -9.16 3.12
N ARG A 412 16.24 -9.46 4.16
CA ARG A 412 17.60 -10.03 4.05
C ARG A 412 17.70 -11.33 3.27
N ILE A 413 16.65 -12.16 3.24
CA ILE A 413 16.68 -13.43 2.48
C ILE A 413 16.66 -13.18 0.96
N TRP A 414 16.39 -11.94 0.56
CA TRP A 414 16.34 -11.49 -0.82
C TRP A 414 17.60 -10.72 -1.23
N ASP A 415 18.62 -10.69 -0.38
CA ASP A 415 19.87 -9.93 -0.55
C ASP A 415 20.48 -10.07 -1.97
N ASP A 416 20.59 -11.30 -2.48
CA ASP A 416 21.17 -11.58 -3.80
C ASP A 416 20.15 -11.48 -4.95
N ARG A 417 18.85 -11.35 -4.62
CA ARG A 417 17.74 -11.34 -5.57
C ARG A 417 17.21 -9.95 -5.82
N VAL A 418 17.58 -8.98 -5.00
CA VAL A 418 17.19 -7.59 -5.17
C VAL A 418 18.41 -6.83 -5.63
N ILE A 419 18.32 -6.19 -6.79
CA ILE A 419 19.39 -5.35 -7.33
C ILE A 419 18.92 -3.91 -7.42
N ARG A 420 19.85 -2.97 -7.28
CA ARG A 420 19.65 -1.56 -7.56
C ARG A 420 20.49 -1.17 -8.78
N LEU A 421 19.88 -0.43 -9.70
CA LEU A 421 20.59 0.12 -10.86
C LEU A 421 21.41 1.36 -10.49
N ALA A 422 22.59 1.46 -11.10
CA ALA A 422 23.54 2.56 -11.03
C ALA A 422 22.94 3.92 -11.41
N GLN A 423 23.63 5.01 -11.05
CA GLN A 423 23.18 6.39 -11.32
C GLN A 423 23.14 6.78 -12.82
N GLU A 424 23.83 6.04 -13.67
CA GLU A 424 23.98 6.35 -15.10
C GLU A 424 23.20 5.40 -16.03
N LYS A 425 22.62 4.32 -15.49
CA LYS A 425 21.93 3.30 -16.29
C LYS A 425 20.43 3.57 -16.32
N ALA A 426 19.91 3.78 -17.53
CA ALA A 426 18.47 3.81 -17.81
C ALA A 426 18.10 2.72 -18.81
N ILE A 427 16.96 2.06 -18.61
CA ILE A 427 16.38 1.16 -19.62
C ILE A 427 15.29 1.93 -20.35
N GLU A 428 15.59 2.32 -21.58
CA GLU A 428 14.71 3.05 -22.48
C GLU A 428 13.67 2.12 -23.15
N GLY A 429 12.75 2.70 -23.92
CA GLY A 429 11.67 1.96 -24.57
C GLY A 429 10.50 1.59 -23.66
N LEU A 430 10.55 2.02 -22.39
CA LEU A 430 9.46 1.96 -21.43
C LEU A 430 8.93 3.38 -21.16
N SER A 431 7.64 3.49 -20.87
CA SER A 431 6.99 4.76 -20.50
C SER A 431 6.29 4.57 -19.14
N PRO A 432 6.84 5.11 -18.04
CA PRO A 432 8.10 5.85 -17.96
C PRO A 432 9.31 4.90 -18.12
N ALA A 433 10.48 5.43 -18.47
CA ALA A 433 11.70 4.64 -18.55
C ALA A 433 12.09 4.11 -17.15
N ILE A 434 12.79 2.98 -17.10
CA ILE A 434 13.43 2.53 -15.85
C ILE A 434 14.64 3.44 -15.62
N LYS A 435 14.55 4.27 -14.60
CA LYS A 435 15.55 5.28 -14.27
C LYS A 435 16.64 4.72 -13.35
N PRO A 436 17.78 5.42 -13.27
CA PRO A 436 18.77 5.21 -12.24
C PRO A 436 18.17 5.14 -10.82
N GLY A 437 18.74 4.28 -9.97
CA GLY A 437 18.21 4.02 -8.62
C GLY A 437 16.98 3.13 -8.56
N THR A 438 16.53 2.57 -9.69
CA THR A 438 15.49 1.53 -9.72
C THR A 438 15.94 0.28 -8.99
N TRP A 439 15.03 -0.29 -8.21
CA TRP A 439 15.21 -1.58 -7.56
C TRP A 439 14.47 -2.66 -8.35
N MET A 440 15.11 -3.81 -8.56
CA MET A 440 14.53 -4.94 -9.30
C MET A 440 14.56 -6.21 -8.48
N LEU A 441 13.47 -6.97 -8.52
CA LEU A 441 13.38 -8.30 -7.94
C LEU A 441 13.63 -9.36 -9.01
N LEU A 442 14.67 -10.16 -8.81
CA LEU A 442 15.13 -11.20 -9.71
C LEU A 442 14.53 -12.57 -9.33
N GLU A 443 14.05 -13.28 -10.34
CA GLU A 443 13.66 -14.67 -10.29
C GLU A 443 14.59 -15.49 -11.19
N PRO A 444 15.22 -16.57 -10.67
CA PRO A 444 15.93 -17.51 -11.51
C PRO A 444 15.02 -18.07 -12.60
N LEU A 445 15.58 -18.35 -13.77
CA LEU A 445 14.82 -18.98 -14.85
C LEU A 445 14.48 -20.43 -14.48
N SER A 446 13.18 -20.75 -14.40
CA SER A 446 12.71 -22.13 -14.19
C SER A 446 12.78 -22.98 -15.46
N SER A 447 12.80 -22.33 -16.63
CA SER A 447 12.85 -22.96 -17.94
C SER A 447 13.42 -22.00 -18.98
N VAL A 448 13.83 -22.53 -20.15
CA VAL A 448 14.26 -21.72 -21.29
C VAL A 448 13.13 -20.78 -21.72
N PRO A 449 13.35 -19.44 -21.77
CA PRO A 449 12.30 -18.50 -22.15
C PRO A 449 11.84 -18.63 -23.60
N ASP A 450 10.54 -18.47 -23.82
CA ASP A 450 9.97 -18.37 -25.18
C ASP A 450 10.12 -16.94 -25.72
N THR A 451 11.32 -16.64 -26.19
CA THR A 451 11.67 -15.35 -26.78
C THR A 451 10.82 -14.95 -27.99
N ARG A 452 10.13 -15.90 -28.67
CA ARG A 452 9.25 -15.58 -29.80
C ARG A 452 7.95 -14.94 -29.33
N VAL A 453 7.38 -15.45 -28.24
CA VAL A 453 6.20 -14.86 -27.60
C VAL A 453 6.57 -13.51 -26.99
N ASP A 454 7.71 -13.44 -26.31
CA ASP A 454 8.17 -12.22 -25.65
C ASP A 454 8.54 -11.10 -26.63
N ALA A 455 8.94 -11.46 -27.86
CA ALA A 455 9.21 -10.50 -28.92
C ALA A 455 7.98 -9.71 -29.39
N ARG A 456 6.78 -10.26 -29.21
CA ARG A 456 5.51 -9.60 -29.59
C ARG A 456 5.02 -8.61 -28.54
N LYS A 457 5.46 -8.78 -27.29
CA LYS A 457 5.11 -7.92 -26.16
C LYS A 457 5.81 -6.57 -26.27
N ARG A 458 5.20 -5.52 -25.72
CA ARG A 458 5.66 -4.12 -25.85
C ARG A 458 5.60 -3.39 -24.50
N GLY A 459 6.46 -2.38 -24.34
CA GLY A 459 6.50 -1.59 -23.12
C GLY A 459 6.66 -2.48 -21.89
N TRP A 460 5.86 -2.25 -20.86
CA TRP A 460 5.93 -2.97 -19.59
C TRP A 460 5.42 -4.43 -19.62
N SER A 461 4.78 -4.89 -20.70
CA SER A 461 4.45 -6.31 -20.86
C SER A 461 5.66 -7.13 -21.34
N GLN A 462 6.69 -6.46 -21.88
CA GLN A 462 7.91 -7.12 -22.31
C GLN A 462 8.74 -7.58 -21.09
N PRO A 463 9.15 -8.86 -21.03
CA PRO A 463 10.02 -9.32 -19.95
C PRO A 463 11.40 -8.68 -20.04
N ILE A 464 11.94 -8.33 -18.88
CA ILE A 464 13.29 -7.83 -18.71
C ILE A 464 14.12 -8.95 -18.07
N TYR A 465 15.32 -9.15 -18.58
CA TYR A 465 16.27 -10.13 -18.11
C TYR A 465 17.52 -9.44 -17.58
N VAL A 466 18.15 -10.07 -16.61
CA VAL A 466 19.39 -9.61 -16.00
C VAL A 466 20.40 -10.73 -16.06
N LEU A 467 21.54 -10.46 -16.69
CA LEU A 467 22.73 -11.30 -16.64
C LEU A 467 23.68 -10.74 -15.59
N ARG A 468 24.18 -11.63 -14.72
CA ARG A 468 25.21 -11.27 -13.74
C ARG A 468 26.52 -11.97 -14.12
N ARG A 469 27.57 -11.20 -14.39
CA ARG A 469 28.92 -11.72 -14.67
C ARG A 469 29.92 -11.08 -13.72
N GLY A 470 30.20 -11.77 -12.61
CA GLY A 470 30.99 -11.20 -11.52
C GLY A 470 30.28 -9.97 -10.93
N VAL A 471 30.92 -8.80 -11.02
CA VAL A 471 30.37 -7.52 -10.56
C VAL A 471 29.53 -6.80 -11.62
N GLU A 472 29.56 -7.26 -12.87
CA GLU A 472 28.83 -6.62 -13.95
C GLU A 472 27.36 -7.09 -13.97
N ILE A 473 26.46 -6.13 -13.91
CA ILE A 473 25.01 -6.34 -14.04
C ILE A 473 24.56 -5.74 -15.37
N ILE A 474 23.99 -6.61 -16.21
CA ILE A 474 23.56 -6.24 -17.56
C ILE A 474 22.08 -6.57 -17.66
N CYS A 475 21.27 -5.53 -17.88
CA CYS A 475 19.83 -5.65 -18.00
C CYS A 475 19.44 -5.46 -19.46
N GLY A 476 18.46 -6.22 -19.93
CA GLY A 476 18.03 -6.12 -21.31
C GLY A 476 16.91 -7.06 -21.68
N ARG A 477 16.63 -7.13 -22.98
CA ARG A 477 15.70 -8.09 -23.57
C ARG A 477 16.46 -9.31 -24.08
N LEU A 478 15.94 -10.49 -23.80
CA LEU A 478 16.46 -11.74 -24.36
C LEU A 478 15.80 -12.03 -25.72
N VAL A 479 16.62 -12.27 -26.74
CA VAL A 479 16.19 -12.66 -28.09
C VAL A 479 16.91 -13.93 -28.49
N ARG A 480 16.25 -14.83 -29.24
CA ARG A 480 16.91 -16.02 -29.78
C ARG A 480 17.35 -15.77 -31.23
N GLU A 481 18.64 -15.94 -31.48
CA GLU A 481 19.26 -15.87 -32.82
C GLU A 481 19.81 -17.27 -33.16
N GLY A 482 19.02 -18.05 -33.91
CA GLY A 482 19.35 -19.45 -34.20
C GLY A 482 19.35 -20.35 -32.95
N ASN A 483 20.50 -20.93 -32.64
CA ASN A 483 20.71 -21.80 -31.47
C ASN A 483 21.24 -21.05 -30.24
N ARG A 484 21.48 -19.75 -30.35
CA ARG A 484 21.99 -18.91 -29.27
C ARG A 484 20.96 -17.93 -28.78
N PHE A 485 21.18 -17.43 -27.57
CA PHE A 485 20.44 -16.31 -27.01
C PHE A 485 21.29 -15.05 -27.10
N VAL A 486 20.63 -13.91 -27.23
CA VAL A 486 21.27 -12.60 -27.26
C VAL A 486 20.55 -11.71 -26.28
N LEU A 487 21.29 -11.14 -25.34
CA LEU A 487 20.81 -10.11 -24.43
C LEU A 487 21.07 -8.74 -25.06
N LEU A 488 19.98 -8.00 -25.33
CA LEU A 488 19.99 -6.66 -25.91
C LEU A 488 19.81 -5.64 -24.79
N ALA A 489 20.85 -4.87 -24.46
CA ALA A 489 20.81 -3.92 -23.33
C ALA A 489 19.84 -2.75 -23.56
N ASN A 490 19.81 -2.21 -24.77
CA ASN A 490 18.85 -1.17 -25.17
C ASN A 490 18.13 -1.62 -26.46
N PRO A 491 16.79 -1.52 -26.53
CA PRO A 491 16.04 -1.86 -27.76
C PRO A 491 16.50 -1.07 -28.99
N ASN A 492 17.05 0.13 -28.81
CA ASN A 492 17.50 1.00 -29.89
C ASN A 492 19.00 0.87 -30.23
N ASP A 493 19.79 0.22 -29.37
CA ASP A 493 21.23 0.08 -29.57
C ASP A 493 21.58 -1.35 -30.02
N VAL A 494 21.82 -1.50 -31.32
CA VAL A 494 22.21 -2.78 -31.93
C VAL A 494 23.68 -3.11 -31.61
N GLY A 495 24.48 -2.15 -31.14
CA GLY A 495 25.92 -2.34 -30.85
C GLY A 495 26.19 -3.13 -29.57
N SER A 496 25.30 -3.02 -28.57
CA SER A 496 25.47 -3.62 -27.25
C SER A 496 24.77 -4.99 -27.14
N LYS A 497 25.22 -5.96 -27.96
CA LYS A 497 24.71 -7.35 -27.96
C LYS A 497 25.62 -8.27 -27.15
N ILE A 498 25.05 -9.04 -26.25
CA ILE A 498 25.77 -10.11 -25.54
C ILE A 498 25.21 -11.45 -25.98
N VAL A 499 26.06 -12.23 -26.64
CA VAL A 499 25.73 -13.58 -27.09
C VAL A 499 25.90 -14.54 -25.91
N LEU A 500 24.88 -15.36 -25.69
CA LEU A 500 24.75 -16.32 -24.61
C LEU A 500 24.51 -17.71 -25.20
N ASP A 501 25.31 -18.67 -24.79
CA ASP A 501 25.04 -20.08 -25.06
C ASP A 501 23.99 -20.61 -24.06
N ALA A 502 23.53 -21.85 -24.25
CA ALA A 502 22.49 -22.43 -23.40
C ALA A 502 22.90 -22.53 -21.91
N ASP A 503 24.20 -22.74 -21.65
CA ASP A 503 24.73 -22.84 -20.28
C ASP A 503 24.77 -21.48 -19.56
N ASP A 504 24.99 -20.37 -20.29
CA ASP A 504 24.95 -19.01 -19.72
C ASP A 504 23.57 -18.64 -19.16
N LEU A 505 22.49 -19.31 -19.61
CA LEU A 505 21.13 -19.05 -19.12
C LEU A 505 20.97 -19.34 -17.62
N ARG A 506 21.88 -20.09 -17.00
CA ARG A 506 21.89 -20.34 -15.55
C ARG A 506 22.17 -19.07 -14.74
N ASP A 507 22.93 -18.14 -15.32
CA ASP A 507 23.30 -16.86 -14.70
C ASP A 507 22.33 -15.72 -15.08
N VAL A 508 21.37 -16.02 -15.95
CA VAL A 508 20.30 -15.10 -16.34
C VAL A 508 19.13 -15.24 -15.37
N SER A 509 18.66 -14.12 -14.86
CA SER A 509 17.43 -14.02 -14.07
C SER A 509 16.40 -13.18 -14.79
N ARG A 510 15.12 -13.49 -14.58
CA ARG A 510 14.02 -12.66 -15.05
C ARG A 510 13.67 -11.62 -13.98
N VAL A 511 13.41 -10.39 -14.40
CA VAL A 511 12.84 -9.37 -13.51
C VAL A 511 11.36 -9.66 -13.28
N SER A 512 11.00 -9.91 -12.03
CA SER A 512 9.63 -10.24 -11.59
C SER A 512 8.89 -9.04 -10.99
N GLY A 513 9.62 -8.00 -10.61
CA GLY A 513 9.06 -6.74 -10.13
C GLY A 513 10.11 -5.64 -10.10
N VAL A 514 9.64 -4.40 -10.16
CA VAL A 514 10.49 -3.20 -10.11
C VAL A 514 9.89 -2.16 -9.19
N ALA A 515 10.75 -1.33 -8.59
CA ALA A 515 10.39 -0.08 -7.92
C ALA A 515 11.23 1.05 -8.50
N VAL A 516 10.58 1.98 -9.20
CA VAL A 516 11.21 2.99 -10.07
C VAL A 516 10.97 4.39 -9.49
N PRO A 517 12.03 5.16 -9.18
CA PRO A 517 11.89 6.57 -8.81
C PRO A 517 11.46 7.40 -10.02
N VAL A 518 10.62 8.41 -9.81
CA VAL A 518 9.98 9.19 -10.89
C VAL A 518 10.39 10.66 -10.86
#